data_AF-A0A7C4KRV6-F1
#
_entry.id   AF-A0A7C4KRV6-F1
#
_cell.length_a   1.000
_cell.length_b   1.000
_cell.length_c   1.000
_cell.angle_alpha   90.00
_cell.angle_beta   90.00
_cell.angle_gamma   90.00
#
_symmetry.space_group_name_H-M   'P 1'
#
loop_
_entity.id
_entity.type
_entity.pdbx_description
1 polymer ?
#
loop_
_entity_poly.entity_id
_entity_poly.type
_entity_poly.pdbx_seq_one_letter_code
_entity_poly.pdbx_strand_id
1 'polypeptide(L)'
;MDPTTTRRETEIEDEAFAGASDDEADEERDDLSEQKLEELLTQAIECFADEGEMPCAHIRTFEDAGVLTMNRGLVLQLGATEFQLTIVRSR
;
A
#
# COMPACT_ATOMS: atom_id res chain seq x y z
N MET A 1 -68.86 8.65 -24.31
CA MET A 1 -69.09 9.68 -23.29
C MET A 1 -67.76 9.93 -22.62
N ASP A 2 -67.15 11.07 -22.89
CA ASP A 2 -66.12 11.63 -22.01
C ASP A 2 -66.79 12.34 -20.84
N PRO A 3 -66.15 12.33 -19.66
CA PRO A 3 -65.66 13.60 -19.15
C PRO A 3 -64.24 13.51 -18.60
N THR A 4 -63.31 14.17 -19.29
CA THR A 4 -62.62 15.39 -18.82
C THR A 4 -62.03 15.43 -17.39
N THR A 5 -60.69 15.56 -17.40
CA THR A 5 -59.83 16.37 -16.50
C THR A 5 -59.36 15.75 -15.17
N THR A 6 -58.05 15.47 -15.09
CA THR A 6 -57.13 16.39 -14.39
C THR A 6 -55.69 16.22 -14.87
N ARG A 7 -55.17 17.37 -15.30
CA ARG A 7 -53.83 17.74 -15.71
C ARG A 7 -52.86 17.76 -14.52
N ARG A 8 -51.63 17.28 -14.71
CA ARG A 8 -50.38 17.95 -14.31
C ARG A 8 -49.21 17.36 -15.10
N GLU A 9 -48.92 18.05 -16.21
CA GLU A 9 -47.59 18.14 -16.79
C GLU A 9 -46.68 18.85 -15.79
N THR A 10 -45.41 18.44 -15.67
CA THR A 10 -44.18 19.28 -15.75
C THR A 10 -43.00 18.43 -15.26
N GLU A 11 -42.17 17.97 -16.20
CA GLU A 11 -40.82 18.50 -16.45
C GLU A 11 -39.83 17.96 -15.41
N ILE A 12 -39.23 16.80 -15.73
CA ILE A 12 -38.03 16.35 -15.03
C ILE A 12 -36.91 17.19 -15.64
N GLU A 13 -36.56 18.26 -14.94
CA GLU A 13 -35.50 19.18 -15.30
C GLU A 13 -34.17 18.42 -15.42
N ASP A 14 -33.50 18.74 -16.52
CA ASP A 14 -32.17 18.32 -16.93
C ASP A 14 -31.13 18.87 -15.93
N GLU A 15 -31.01 18.24 -14.77
CA GLU A 15 -29.86 18.49 -13.90
C GLU A 15 -28.69 17.65 -14.39
N ALA A 16 -27.97 18.24 -15.35
CA ALA A 16 -26.56 17.98 -15.57
C ALA A 16 -25.82 18.17 -14.25
N PHE A 17 -25.79 17.12 -13.42
CA PHE A 17 -24.92 17.07 -12.26
C PHE A 17 -23.51 17.08 -12.79
N ALA A 18 -22.93 18.28 -12.74
CA ALA A 18 -21.55 18.58 -13.00
C ALA A 18 -20.69 17.41 -12.52
N GLY A 19 -19.86 16.90 -13.42
CA GLY A 19 -18.80 15.97 -13.05
C GLY A 19 -18.10 16.54 -11.83
N ALA A 20 -18.30 15.88 -10.69
CA ALA A 20 -17.37 15.97 -9.59
C ALA A 20 -16.07 15.46 -10.21
N SER A 21 -15.24 16.42 -10.61
CA SER A 21 -13.86 16.21 -10.96
C SER A 21 -13.27 15.40 -9.82
N ASP A 22 -12.98 14.14 -10.13
CA ASP A 22 -12.32 13.15 -9.30
C ASP A 22 -10.83 13.54 -9.16
N ASP A 23 -10.59 14.80 -8.80
CA ASP A 23 -9.36 15.55 -9.05
C ASP A 23 -8.83 16.16 -7.76
N GLU A 24 -9.03 15.50 -6.61
CA GLU A 24 -8.35 15.82 -5.35
C GLU A 24 -8.19 14.56 -4.47
N ALA A 25 -7.77 13.44 -5.09
CA ALA A 25 -7.32 12.25 -4.36
C ALA A 25 -5.86 11.91 -4.67
N ASP A 26 -5.06 12.91 -5.07
CA ASP A 26 -3.68 12.73 -5.54
C ASP A 26 -2.65 13.54 -4.74
N GLU A 27 -2.91 13.79 -3.45
CA GLU A 27 -1.99 14.54 -2.56
C GLU A 27 -1.37 13.74 -1.40
N GLU A 28 -1.44 12.40 -1.40
CA GLU A 28 -0.68 11.57 -0.44
C GLU A 28 -0.14 10.26 -1.06
N ARG A 29 0.35 10.29 -2.30
CA ARG A 29 1.38 9.31 -2.69
C ARG A 29 2.69 9.73 -2.02
N ASP A 30 2.77 9.54 -0.71
CA ASP A 30 4.02 9.55 0.02
C ASP A 30 4.90 8.49 -0.67
N ASP A 31 5.82 8.94 -1.53
CA ASP A 31 6.57 8.07 -2.44
C ASP A 31 7.34 7.06 -1.61
N LEU A 32 6.79 5.85 -1.45
CA LEU A 32 7.40 4.74 -0.73
C LEU A 32 8.81 4.51 -1.29
N SER A 33 9.81 4.97 -0.56
CA SER A 33 11.22 4.78 -0.89
C SER A 33 11.66 3.38 -0.51
N GLU A 34 12.74 2.89 -1.13
CA GLU A 34 13.36 1.62 -0.78
C GLU A 34 13.79 1.60 0.69
N GLN A 35 14.21 2.75 1.23
CA GLN A 35 14.50 2.93 2.65
C GLN A 35 13.25 2.75 3.50
N LYS A 36 12.15 3.40 3.13
CA LYS A 36 10.91 3.30 3.89
C LYS A 36 10.36 1.87 3.88
N LEU A 37 10.47 1.18 2.74
CA LEU A 37 10.09 -0.22 2.63
C LEU A 37 11.00 -1.13 3.48
N GLU A 38 12.31 -0.88 3.53
CA GLU A 38 13.25 -1.62 4.39
C GLU A 38 12.89 -1.48 5.88
N GLU A 39 12.60 -0.26 6.34
CA GLU A 39 12.15 0.02 7.71
C GLU A 39 10.84 -0.71 8.02
N LEU A 40 9.85 -0.62 7.12
CA LEU A 40 8.55 -1.27 7.29
C LEU A 40 8.66 -2.79 7.36
N LEU A 41 9.47 -3.39 6.49
CA LEU A 41 9.67 -4.85 6.48
C LEU A 41 10.42 -5.32 7.72
N THR A 42 11.40 -4.55 8.19
CA THR A 42 12.10 -4.85 9.45
C THR A 42 11.12 -4.90 10.61
N GLN A 43 10.31 -3.85 10.78
CA GLN A 43 9.30 -3.78 11.84
C GLN A 43 8.25 -4.90 11.72
N ALA A 44 7.74 -5.18 10.52
CA ALA A 44 6.74 -6.21 10.31
C ALA A 44 7.27 -7.60 10.71
N ILE A 45 8.52 -7.89 10.39
CA ILE A 45 9.15 -9.18 10.69
C ILE A 45 9.49 -9.29 12.17
N GLU A 46 9.95 -8.22 12.81
CA GLU A 46 10.17 -8.17 14.26
C GLU A 46 8.85 -8.39 15.02
N CYS A 47 7.78 -7.67 14.68
CA CYS A 47 6.46 -7.87 15.26
C CYS A 47 5.98 -9.32 15.11
N PHE A 48 6.15 -9.90 13.92
CA PHE A 48 5.75 -11.29 13.66
C PHE A 48 6.58 -12.31 14.46
N ALA A 49 7.86 -12.04 14.69
CA ALA A 49 8.73 -12.87 15.51
C ALA A 49 8.34 -12.79 17.00
N ASP A 50 8.02 -11.59 17.49
CA ASP A 50 7.63 -11.32 18.88
C ASP A 50 6.29 -11.98 19.25
N GLU A 51 5.37 -12.12 18.29
CA GLU A 51 4.12 -12.86 18.46
C GLU A 51 4.32 -14.38 18.62
N GLY A 52 5.56 -14.86 18.54
CA GLY A 52 5.92 -16.27 18.77
C GLY A 52 5.60 -17.18 17.59
N GLU A 53 5.17 -16.62 16.46
CA GLU A 53 4.91 -17.36 15.23
C GLU A 53 6.20 -17.77 14.51
N MET A 54 7.33 -17.12 14.82
CA MET A 54 8.62 -17.39 14.20
C MET A 54 9.80 -17.33 15.19
N PRO A 55 9.96 -18.35 16.05
CA PRO A 55 11.07 -18.38 17.01
C PRO A 55 12.43 -18.41 16.27
N CYS A 56 13.36 -17.56 16.72
CA CYS A 56 14.73 -17.43 16.21
C CYS A 56 14.90 -16.71 14.85
N ALA A 57 13.98 -15.81 14.50
CA ALA A 57 14.22 -14.86 13.41
C ALA A 57 15.22 -13.78 13.87
N HIS A 58 16.39 -13.71 13.25
CA HIS A 58 17.26 -12.55 13.34
C HIS A 58 17.25 -11.82 12.01
N ILE A 59 17.02 -10.51 12.06
CA ILE A 59 17.00 -9.65 10.89
C ILE A 59 18.11 -8.60 11.01
N ARG A 60 18.79 -8.34 9.90
CA ARG A 60 19.80 -7.29 9.76
C ARG A 60 19.64 -6.62 8.41
N THR A 61 19.93 -5.34 8.31
CA THR A 61 20.07 -4.69 7.00
C THR A 61 21.29 -5.22 6.26
N PHE A 62 21.35 -5.03 4.95
CA PHE A 62 22.55 -5.33 4.17
C PHE A 62 23.78 -4.56 4.66
N GLU A 63 23.58 -3.30 5.09
CA GLU A 63 24.65 -2.49 5.69
C GLU A 63 25.18 -3.14 6.98
N ASP A 64 24.30 -3.50 7.91
CA ASP A 64 24.67 -4.14 9.19
C ASP A 64 25.30 -5.53 9.00
N ALA A 65 24.86 -6.26 7.97
CA ALA A 65 25.39 -7.57 7.62
C ALA A 65 26.69 -7.51 6.79
N GLY A 66 27.13 -6.33 6.35
CA GLY A 66 28.33 -6.16 5.54
C GLY A 66 28.20 -6.69 4.11
N VAL A 67 26.99 -6.73 3.57
CA VAL A 67 26.73 -7.16 2.19
C VAL A 67 27.21 -6.07 1.23
N LEU A 68 28.17 -6.40 0.36
CA LEU A 68 28.77 -5.46 -0.58
C LEU A 68 27.88 -5.22 -1.82
N THR A 69 26.82 -4.43 -1.65
CA THR A 69 25.87 -4.08 -2.71
C THR A 69 25.38 -2.63 -2.58
N MET A 70 24.88 -2.07 -3.68
CA MET A 70 24.23 -0.75 -3.70
C MET A 70 22.71 -0.82 -3.46
N ASN A 71 22.14 -2.03 -3.51
CA ASN A 71 20.71 -2.21 -3.23
C ASN A 71 20.46 -2.19 -1.72
N ARG A 72 19.27 -1.74 -1.33
CA ARG A 72 18.74 -1.96 0.03
C ARG A 72 18.20 -3.37 0.17
N GLY A 73 18.15 -3.87 1.39
CA GLY A 73 17.77 -5.25 1.63
C GLY A 73 18.05 -5.74 3.04
N LEU A 74 17.57 -6.95 3.29
CA LEU A 74 17.57 -7.59 4.59
C LEU A 74 18.23 -8.96 4.51
N VAL A 75 19.03 -9.28 5.50
CA VAL A 75 19.49 -10.65 5.79
C VAL A 75 18.63 -11.21 6.89
N LEU A 76 17.94 -12.33 6.59
CA LEU A 76 17.06 -13.02 7.51
C LEU A 76 17.68 -14.35 7.89
N GLN A 77 17.93 -14.55 9.17
CA GLN A 77 18.35 -15.83 9.71
C GLN A 77 17.17 -16.49 10.41
N LEU A 78 16.77 -17.66 9.92
CA LEU A 78 15.67 -18.46 10.43
C LEU A 78 16.24 -19.80 10.90
N GLY A 79 16.49 -19.90 12.21
CA GLY A 79 17.22 -21.02 12.79
C GLY A 79 18.63 -21.12 12.21
N ALA A 80 18.92 -22.21 11.48
CA ALA A 80 20.23 -22.45 10.88
C ALA A 80 20.37 -21.95 9.42
N THR A 81 19.29 -21.42 8.84
CA THR A 81 19.25 -21.02 7.44
C THR A 81 19.25 -19.51 7.31
N GLU A 82 20.01 -18.99 6.34
CA GLU A 82 20.09 -17.57 6.03
C GLU A 82 19.49 -17.29 4.65
N PHE A 83 18.70 -16.22 4.55
CA PHE A 83 18.08 -15.72 3.32
C PHE A 83 18.42 -14.25 3.12
N GLN A 84 18.48 -13.82 1.86
CA GLN A 84 18.64 -12.42 1.49
C GLN A 84 17.38 -11.94 0.76
N LEU A 85 16.78 -10.86 1.27
CA LEU A 85 15.71 -10.13 0.61
C LEU A 85 16.29 -8.86 0.01
N THR A 86 16.24 -8.72 -1.31
CA THR A 86 16.70 -7.51 -2.00
C THR A 86 15.50 -6.65 -2.36
N ILE A 87 15.57 -5.36 -2.07
CA ILE A 87 14.53 -4.39 -2.42
C ILE A 87 14.92 -3.73 -3.74
N VAL A 88 14.03 -3.82 -4.73
CA VAL A 88 14.21 -3.23 -6.06
C VAL A 88 12.91 -2.57 -6.51
N ARG A 89 12.99 -1.40 -7.14
CA ARG A 89 11.84 -0.78 -7.82
C ARG A 89 11.53 -1.52 -9.11
N SER A 90 10.25 -1.84 -9.32
CA SER A 90 9.75 -2.17 -10.65
C SER A 90 9.71 -0.90 -11.52
N ARG A 91 10.03 -1.05 -12.81
CA ARG A 91 9.94 0.01 -13.81
C ARG A 91 8.49 0.36 -14.13
#